data_AF-A0A4R2N347-F1
#
_entry.id   AF-A0A4R2N347-F1
#
_cell.length_a   1.000
_cell.length_b   1.000
_cell.length_c   1.000
_cell.angle_alpha   90.00
_cell.angle_beta   90.00
_cell.angle_gamma   90.00
#
_symmetry.space_group_name_H-M   'P 1'
#
loop_
_entity.id
_entity.type
_entity.pdbx_description
1 polymer ?
#
loop_
_entity_poly.entity_id
_entity_poly.type
_entity_poly.pdbx_seq_one_letter_code
_entity_poly.pdbx_strand_id
1 'polypeptide(L)'
;MLIFILKKLIILFLPSIFWIILTALGFGAQSLANLIELFVLLVLSLICVFIPENIIEFKYLLALLLIIAFVSRLLMPIIPE
;
A
#
# COMPACT_ATOMS: atom_id res chain seq x y z
N MET A 1 -23.78 -7.69 0.57
CA MET A 1 -23.17 -7.28 -0.72
C MET A 1 -22.31 -6.01 -0.59
N LEU A 2 -22.87 -4.89 -0.11
CA LEU A 2 -22.16 -3.61 0.01
C LEU A 2 -20.85 -3.69 0.83
N ILE A 3 -20.87 -4.34 2.00
CA ILE A 3 -19.69 -4.47 2.89
C ILE A 3 -18.54 -5.21 2.20
N PHE A 4 -18.86 -6.21 1.38
CA PHE A 4 -17.86 -7.00 0.65
C PHE A 4 -17.18 -6.16 -0.43
N ILE A 5 -17.95 -5.35 -1.16
CA ILE A 5 -17.41 -4.40 -2.15
C ILE A 5 -16.54 -3.35 -1.45
N LEU A 6 -17.00 -2.82 -0.32
CA LEU A 6 -16.26 -1.82 0.46
C LEU A 6 -14.90 -2.37 0.93
N LYS A 7 -14.85 -3.59 1.46
CA LYS A 7 -13.60 -4.25 1.85
C LYS A 7 -12.61 -4.33 0.69
N LYS A 8 -13.07 -4.73 -0.51
CA LYS A 8 -12.21 -4.81 -1.70
C LYS A 8 -11.67 -3.45 -2.12
N LEU A 9 -12.50 -2.41 -2.10
CA LEU A 9 -12.07 -1.04 -2.39
C LEU A 9 -11.04 -0.54 -1.35
N ILE A 10 -11.24 -0.89 -0.07
CA ILE A 10 -10.30 -0.53 0.99
C ILE A 10 -8.94 -1.21 0.75
N ILE A 11 -8.90 -2.51 0.48
CA ILE A 11 -7.65 -3.21 0.15
C ILE A 11 -6.97 -2.57 -1.08
N LEU A 12 -7.75 -2.21 -2.09
CA LEU A 12 -7.23 -1.66 -3.34
C LEU A 12 -6.60 -0.28 -3.18
N PHE A 13 -7.28 0.64 -2.49
CA PHE A 13 -6.91 2.06 -2.49
C PHE A 13 -6.26 2.53 -1.19
N LEU A 14 -6.59 1.94 -0.03
CA LEU A 14 -6.12 2.46 1.25
C LEU A 14 -4.58 2.43 1.39
N PRO A 15 -3.86 1.37 0.97
CA PRO A 15 -2.40 1.34 1.03
C PRO A 15 -1.75 2.44 0.17
N SER A 16 -2.29 2.68 -1.02
CA SER A 16 -1.80 3.73 -1.93
C SER A 16 -2.07 5.12 -1.38
N ILE A 17 -3.26 5.37 -0.81
CA ILE A 17 -3.59 6.63 -0.14
C ILE A 17 -2.66 6.86 1.05
N PHE A 18 -2.44 5.83 1.87
CA PHE A 18 -1.52 5.90 3.00
C PHE A 18 -0.09 6.22 2.56
N TRP A 19 0.40 5.60 1.49
CA TRP A 19 1.71 5.90 0.91
C TRP A 19 1.82 7.36 0.43
N ILE A 20 0.77 7.89 -0.22
CA ILE A 20 0.72 9.31 -0.64
C ILE A 20 0.77 10.24 0.57
N ILE A 21 0.07 9.91 1.66
CA ILE A 21 0.09 10.69 2.90
C ILE A 21 1.50 10.69 3.51
N LEU A 22 2.18 9.55 3.57
CA LEU A 22 3.57 9.47 4.05
C LEU A 22 4.50 10.37 3.22
N THR A 23 4.30 10.39 1.90
CA THR A 23 5.04 11.26 0.99
C THR A 23 4.76 12.74 1.26
N ALA A 24 3.49 13.12 1.47
CA ALA A 24 3.10 14.48 1.81
C ALA A 24 3.65 14.94 3.17
N LEU A 25 3.85 14.02 4.12
CA LEU A 25 4.48 14.28 5.42
C LEU A 25 6.01 14.36 5.36
N GLY A 26 6.62 14.11 4.20
CA GLY A 26 8.07 14.17 4.00
C GLY A 26 8.84 12.92 4.42
N PHE A 27 8.16 11.78 4.66
CA PHE A 27 8.85 10.50 4.91
C PHE A 27 9.35 9.94 3.59
N GLY A 28 10.67 9.84 3.38
CA GLY A 28 11.31 9.25 2.19
C GLY A 28 11.65 10.27 1.09
N ALA A 29 12.62 9.96 0.22
CA ALA A 29 13.08 10.87 -0.83
C ALA A 29 12.00 11.16 -1.89
N GLN A 30 12.13 12.29 -2.58
CA GLN A 30 11.25 12.69 -3.69
C GLN A 30 11.97 12.43 -5.02
N SER A 31 11.84 11.22 -5.56
CA SER A 31 12.46 10.84 -6.84
C SER A 31 11.49 10.06 -7.74
N LEU A 32 11.89 9.79 -8.99
CA LEU A 32 11.10 8.98 -9.94
C LEU A 32 10.72 7.60 -9.35
N ALA A 33 11.52 7.07 -8.42
CA ALA A 33 11.24 5.82 -7.73
C ALA A 33 9.94 5.84 -6.92
N ASN A 34 9.44 7.02 -6.51
CA ASN A 34 8.15 7.19 -5.84
C ASN A 34 6.97 6.70 -6.69
N LEU A 35 6.99 6.98 -8.00
CA LEU A 35 5.93 6.53 -8.91
C LEU A 35 5.97 5.01 -9.10
N ILE A 36 7.16 4.43 -9.13
CA ILE A 36 7.35 2.99 -9.25
C ILE A 36 6.85 2.29 -7.98
N GLU A 37 7.19 2.79 -6.79
CA GLU A 37 6.70 2.26 -5.52
C GLU A 37 5.17 2.30 -5.43
N LEU A 38 4.57 3.44 -5.76
CA LEU A 38 3.12 3.59 -5.76
C LEU A 38 2.46 2.60 -6.74
N PHE A 39 3.06 2.40 -7.91
CA PHE A 39 2.58 1.42 -8.89
C PHE A 39 2.70 -0.01 -8.38
N VAL A 40 3.83 -0.38 -7.77
CA VAL A 40 4.05 -1.70 -7.16
C VAL A 40 3.04 -1.96 -6.03
N LEU A 41 2.78 -0.96 -5.18
CA LEU A 41 1.75 -1.04 -4.14
C LEU A 41 0.36 -1.27 -4.73
N LEU A 42 0.01 -0.55 -5.80
CA LEU A 42 -1.28 -0.70 -6.45
C LEU A 42 -1.44 -2.10 -7.07
N VAL A 43 -0.38 -2.64 -7.69
CA VAL A 43 -0.37 -4.00 -8.23
C VAL A 43 -0.48 -5.05 -7.11
N LEU A 44 0.27 -4.89 -6.01
CA LEU A 44 0.18 -5.78 -4.84
C LEU A 44 -1.24 -5.77 -4.25
N SER A 45 -1.80 -4.58 -4.04
CA SER A 45 -3.18 -4.41 -3.56
C SER A 45 -4.18 -5.09 -4.50
N LEU A 46 -4.00 -4.99 -5.81
CA LEU A 46 -4.85 -5.66 -6.80
C LEU A 46 -4.79 -7.19 -6.66
N ILE A 47 -3.58 -7.76 -6.52
CA ILE A 47 -3.40 -9.21 -6.29
C ILE A 47 -4.10 -9.62 -4.98
N CYS A 48 -3.95 -8.82 -3.93
CA CYS A 48 -4.55 -9.07 -2.62
C CYS A 48 -6.09 -9.06 -2.65
N VAL A 49 -6.74 -8.29 -3.52
CA VAL A 49 -8.21 -8.28 -3.68
C VAL A 49 -8.76 -9.66 -4.11
N PHE A 50 -7.96 -10.48 -4.77
CA PHE A 50 -8.34 -11.83 -5.21
C PHE A 50 -8.10 -12.90 -4.14
N ILE A 51 -7.43 -12.57 -3.03
CA ILE A 51 -7.20 -13.53 -1.95
C ILE A 51 -8.51 -13.73 -1.17
N PRO A 52 -9.02 -14.97 -1.07
CA PRO A 52 -10.25 -15.25 -0.33
C PRO A 52 -10.04 -15.11 1.18
N GLU A 53 -11.06 -14.61 1.88
CA GLU A 53 -11.04 -14.41 3.35
C GLU A 53 -10.81 -15.72 4.12
N ASN A 54 -11.06 -16.89 3.51
CA ASN A 54 -10.81 -18.20 4.10
C ASN A 54 -9.30 -18.51 4.26
N ILE A 55 -8.41 -17.83 3.52
CA ILE A 55 -6.95 -18.03 3.60
C ILE A 55 -6.34 -17.01 4.56
N ILE A 56 -6.68 -15.72 4.38
CA ILE A 56 -6.18 -14.62 5.21
C ILE A 56 -7.34 -13.68 5.52
N GLU A 57 -7.57 -13.39 6.79
CA GLU A 57 -8.60 -12.41 7.15
C GLU A 57 -8.25 -11.01 6.62
N PHE A 58 -9.28 -10.28 6.22
CA PHE A 58 -9.19 -8.90 5.72
C PHE A 58 -8.27 -8.00 6.56
N LYS A 59 -8.36 -8.08 7.89
CA LYS A 59 -7.58 -7.23 8.81
C LYS A 59 -6.08 -7.48 8.69
N TYR A 60 -5.67 -8.75 8.60
CA TYR A 60 -4.26 -9.12 8.48
C TYR A 60 -3.70 -8.74 7.12
N LEU A 61 -4.47 -8.96 6.06
CA LEU A 61 -4.07 -8.59 4.70
C LEU A 61 -3.86 -7.08 4.57
N LEU A 62 -4.80 -6.30 5.12
CA LEU A 62 -4.72 -4.85 5.10
C LEU A 62 -3.53 -4.33 5.94
N ALA A 63 -3.34 -4.89 7.15
CA ALA A 63 -2.21 -4.53 8.00
C ALA A 63 -0.87 -4.82 7.30
N LEU A 64 -0.76 -5.96 6.63
CA LEU A 64 0.44 -6.33 5.87
C LEU A 64 0.73 -5.33 4.74
N LEU A 65 -0.28 -4.94 3.95
CA LEU A 65 -0.11 -3.94 2.90
C LEU A 65 0.32 -2.58 3.43
N LEU A 66 -0.24 -2.14 4.57
CA LEU A 66 0.15 -0.89 5.22
C LEU A 66 1.59 -0.93 5.76
N ILE A 67 2.01 -2.06 6.34
CA ILE A 67 3.38 -2.27 6.79
C ILE A 67 4.34 -2.22 5.59
N ILE A 68 4.01 -2.89 4.49
CA ILE A 68 4.82 -2.84 3.26
C ILE A 68 4.95 -1.40 2.76
N ALA A 69 3.85 -0.66 2.69
CA ALA A 69 3.86 0.74 2.25
C ALA A 69 4.71 1.65 3.16
N PHE A 70 4.69 1.39 4.47
CA PHE A 70 5.50 2.13 5.43
C PHE A 70 6.98 1.78 5.32
N VAL A 71 7.29 0.48 5.29
CA VAL A 71 8.66 -0.03 5.21
C VAL A 71 9.31 0.34 3.89
N SER A 72 8.57 0.34 2.77
CA SER A 72 9.10 0.77 1.46
C SER A 72 9.60 2.22 1.52
N ARG A 73 8.88 3.11 2.21
CA ARG A 73 9.32 4.50 2.41
C ARG A 73 10.50 4.65 3.36
N LEU A 74 10.61 3.79 4.37
CA LEU A 74 11.74 3.82 5.32
C LEU A 74 13.04 3.27 4.72
N LEU A 75 12.94 2.25 3.85
CA LEU A 75 14.09 1.59 3.24
C LEU A 75 14.69 2.40 2.08
N MET A 76 13.98 3.43 1.60
CA MET A 76 14.50 4.32 0.58
C MET A 76 15.69 5.11 1.15
N PRO A 77 16.87 5.11 0.48
CA PRO A 77 18.01 5.86 0.98
C PRO A 77 17.62 7.34 1.08
N ILE A 78 17.77 7.89 2.29
CA ILE A 78 17.61 9.33 2.58
C ILE A 78 18.72 10.16 1.89
N ILE A 79 19.72 9.48 1.30
CA ILE A 79 20.83 10.11 0.62
C ILE A 79 20.33 10.61 -0.74
N PRO A 80 20.30 11.94 -0.96
CA PRO A 80 19.95 12.49 -2.27
C PRO A 80 21.05 12.09 -3.26
N GLU A 81 20.63 11.53 -4.39
CA GLU A 81 21.45 11.46 -5.59
C GLU A 81 21.53 12.85 -6.23
#